data_AF-B4CUW2-F1
#
_entry.id   AF-B4CUW2-F1
#
_cell.length_a   1.000
_cell.length_b   1.000
_cell.length_c   1.000
_cell.angle_alpha   90.00
_cell.angle_beta   90.00
_cell.angle_gamma   90.00
#
_symmetry.space_group_name_H-M   'P 1'
#
loop_
_entity.id
_entity.type
_entity.pdbx_description
1 polymer ?
#
loop_
_entity_poly.entity_id
_entity_poly.type
_entity_poly.pdbx_seq_one_letter_code
_entity_poly.pdbx_strand_id
1 'polypeptide(L)'
;MTYSGNITNAGLGLTKLGIGTLVLDATNSYGGPTTVVTGTLALGPNGSISNTSAIIVANQATFDTGGASATVGSVTGAGNLAIGGGVFTAGGDNSSTHFSGSIGGTGGSFVKQGTGTTTLSGANTYDGGTTVSSGKLAVDGAVAGNVVVNPGAEVGGHGTVAGTIGGAGSVGPGNSPGILTAGATDPSGGLTYNFELALPGAPIWSNAAASGNDVLHLNSGAPFTSALTAGNVINFYLAAGPQTYEGGFFVNGDTDLLSANIADADIHYYLLDNANGTVSYNGNEYDPLFGTVTASTVPVAGADFADGTVDGWTEQVTIVPEPSTGGLLILGACGFMLLKRRPKVGQLQGN
;
A
#
# COMPACT_ATOMS: atom_id res chain seq x y z
N MET A 1 9.11 24.45 -29.70
CA MET A 1 10.54 24.38 -30.08
C MET A 1 10.97 22.93 -29.99
N THR A 2 11.75 22.43 -30.95
CA THR A 2 12.34 21.09 -30.88
C THR A 2 13.85 21.21 -30.74
N TYR A 3 14.43 20.44 -29.83
CA TYR A 3 15.86 20.31 -29.62
C TYR A 3 16.28 18.88 -29.93
N SER A 4 17.06 18.71 -31.00
CA SER A 4 17.51 17.41 -31.50
C SER A 4 18.99 17.12 -31.20
N GLY A 5 19.61 17.92 -30.32
CA GLY A 5 20.99 17.67 -29.86
C GLY A 5 21.01 16.73 -28.65
N ASN A 6 22.15 16.07 -28.41
CA ASN A 6 22.35 15.30 -27.18
C ASN A 6 22.78 16.22 -26.02
N ILE A 7 22.15 16.08 -24.86
CA ILE A 7 22.58 16.69 -23.60
C ILE A 7 23.28 15.62 -22.76
N THR A 8 24.59 15.74 -22.57
CA THR A 8 25.43 14.65 -22.03
C THR A 8 26.23 15.02 -20.77
N ASN A 9 26.12 16.25 -20.26
CA ASN A 9 26.93 16.69 -19.12
C ASN A 9 26.43 16.03 -17.81
N ALA A 10 27.24 15.14 -17.24
CA ALA A 10 26.90 14.40 -16.02
C ALA A 10 26.71 15.29 -14.77
N GLY A 11 27.28 16.50 -14.74
CA GLY A 11 27.19 17.39 -13.58
C GLY A 11 26.01 18.37 -13.61
N LEU A 12 25.24 18.44 -14.71
CA LEU A 12 24.23 19.47 -14.91
C LEU A 12 22.83 18.88 -15.05
N GLY A 13 21.83 19.65 -14.60
CA GLY A 13 20.42 19.39 -14.81
C GLY A 13 19.83 20.15 -15.99
N LEU A 14 18.60 19.81 -16.34
CA LEU A 14 17.80 20.48 -17.37
C LEU A 14 16.67 21.27 -16.70
N THR A 15 16.58 22.57 -16.97
CA THR A 15 15.45 23.41 -16.51
C THR A 15 14.66 23.94 -17.70
N LYS A 16 13.39 23.52 -17.80
CA LYS A 16 12.45 24.02 -18.81
C LYS A 16 11.67 25.21 -18.25
N LEU A 17 11.85 26.36 -18.91
CA LEU A 17 11.17 27.63 -18.63
C LEU A 17 10.18 28.01 -19.75
N GLY A 18 9.32 28.99 -19.46
CA GLY A 18 8.37 29.58 -20.41
C GLY A 18 7.15 28.69 -20.69
N ILE A 19 6.04 29.32 -21.08
CA ILE A 19 4.73 28.65 -21.23
C ILE A 19 4.62 27.70 -22.44
N GLY A 20 5.54 27.81 -23.40
CA GLY A 20 5.49 26.99 -24.62
C GLY A 20 5.99 25.55 -24.42
N THR A 21 5.88 24.76 -25.47
CA THR A 21 6.40 23.38 -25.51
C THR A 21 7.85 23.34 -25.99
N LEU A 22 8.72 22.66 -25.22
CA LEU A 22 10.03 22.20 -25.66
C LEU A 22 9.95 20.69 -25.91
N VAL A 23 10.28 20.25 -27.11
CA VAL A 23 10.39 18.82 -27.47
C VAL A 23 11.87 18.45 -27.47
N LEU A 24 12.26 17.44 -26.69
CA LEU A 24 13.57 16.79 -26.82
C LEU A 24 13.43 15.65 -27.81
N ASP A 25 14.18 15.66 -28.92
CA ASP A 25 14.09 14.65 -29.97
C ASP A 25 15.45 13.97 -30.23
N ALA A 26 16.19 13.76 -29.13
CA ALA A 26 17.42 13.00 -29.11
C ALA A 26 17.60 12.33 -27.75
N THR A 27 18.45 11.31 -27.70
CA THR A 27 18.81 10.64 -26.45
C THR A 27 19.67 11.54 -25.57
N ASN A 28 19.25 11.73 -24.31
CA ASN A 28 19.94 12.57 -23.34
C ASN A 28 20.44 11.75 -22.15
N SER A 29 21.64 12.09 -21.66
CA SER A 29 22.37 11.35 -20.62
C SER A 29 23.03 12.26 -19.57
N TYR A 30 22.47 13.45 -19.35
CA TYR A 30 22.92 14.35 -18.28
C TYR A 30 22.62 13.75 -16.89
N GLY A 31 23.37 14.15 -15.86
CA GLY A 31 23.25 13.52 -14.54
C GLY A 31 22.40 14.27 -13.52
N GLY A 32 22.13 15.56 -13.76
CA GLY A 32 21.35 16.39 -12.84
C GLY A 32 19.83 16.24 -12.97
N PRO A 33 19.07 16.96 -12.13
CA PRO A 33 17.62 16.91 -12.14
C PRO A 33 17.01 17.52 -13.42
N THR A 34 15.80 17.10 -13.75
CA THR A 34 14.97 17.68 -14.79
C THR A 34 13.84 18.47 -14.15
N THR A 35 13.86 19.80 -14.26
CA THR A 35 12.84 20.67 -13.66
C THR A 35 11.99 21.30 -14.76
N VAL A 36 10.69 21.01 -14.76
CA VAL A 36 9.70 21.68 -15.62
C VAL A 36 9.00 22.75 -14.79
N VAL A 37 9.37 24.01 -14.99
CA VAL A 37 8.85 25.14 -14.19
C VAL A 37 7.50 25.61 -14.71
N THR A 38 7.33 25.68 -16.03
CA THR A 38 6.10 26.08 -16.72
C THR A 38 6.04 25.48 -18.12
N GLY A 39 4.84 25.47 -18.71
CA GLY A 39 4.60 24.94 -20.05
C GLY A 39 4.84 23.43 -20.11
N THR A 40 5.25 22.95 -21.28
CA THR A 40 5.45 21.51 -21.52
C THR A 40 6.90 21.19 -21.87
N LEU A 41 7.46 20.17 -21.23
CA LEU A 41 8.62 19.43 -21.71
C LEU A 41 8.13 18.11 -22.30
N ALA A 42 8.29 17.92 -23.60
CA ALA A 42 7.83 16.73 -24.31
C ALA A 42 9.02 15.90 -24.83
N LEU A 43 8.85 14.58 -24.88
CA LEU A 43 9.75 13.67 -25.59
C LEU A 43 9.24 13.46 -27.02
N GLY A 44 10.11 13.71 -28.00
CA GLY A 44 9.89 13.34 -29.39
C GLY A 44 10.17 11.84 -29.62
N PRO A 45 9.98 11.34 -30.85
CA PRO A 45 10.16 9.93 -31.19
C PRO A 45 11.55 9.36 -30.83
N ASN A 46 12.59 10.20 -30.85
CA ASN A 46 13.95 9.81 -30.46
C ASN A 46 14.38 10.41 -29.11
N GLY A 47 13.45 11.09 -28.43
CA GLY A 47 13.67 11.84 -27.21
C GLY A 47 13.78 10.98 -25.96
N SER A 48 14.75 11.29 -25.11
CA SER A 48 14.75 10.78 -23.74
C SER A 48 15.15 11.88 -22.75
N ILE A 49 14.88 11.65 -21.47
CA ILE A 49 15.65 12.25 -20.37
C ILE A 49 16.55 11.17 -19.78
N SER A 50 17.49 11.58 -18.93
CA SER A 50 18.35 10.62 -18.23
C SER A 50 17.53 9.76 -17.26
N ASN A 51 17.81 8.45 -17.27
CA ASN A 51 17.08 7.47 -16.46
C ASN A 51 17.38 7.54 -14.96
N THR A 52 18.42 8.27 -14.56
CA THR A 52 18.75 8.56 -13.17
C THR A 52 18.28 9.94 -12.72
N SER A 53 17.71 10.74 -13.62
CA SER A 53 17.31 12.11 -13.31
C SER A 53 16.12 12.11 -12.35
N ALA A 54 16.21 12.86 -11.25
CA ALA A 54 15.03 13.27 -10.50
C ALA A 54 14.24 14.27 -11.35
N ILE A 55 12.95 14.01 -11.58
CA ILE A 55 12.07 14.93 -12.30
C ILE A 55 11.17 15.71 -11.34
N ILE A 56 11.14 17.03 -11.51
CA ILE A 56 10.32 17.96 -10.74
C ILE A 56 9.37 18.65 -11.72
N VAL A 57 8.08 18.34 -11.62
CA VAL A 57 7.04 18.96 -12.47
C VAL A 57 6.24 19.94 -11.62
N ALA A 58 6.53 21.24 -11.80
CA ALA A 58 5.87 22.29 -11.04
C ALA A 58 4.36 22.34 -11.33
N ASN A 59 3.60 22.98 -10.45
CA ASN A 59 2.17 23.20 -10.65
C ASN A 59 1.91 23.85 -12.01
N GLN A 60 0.90 23.37 -12.73
CA GLN A 60 0.52 23.77 -14.10
C GLN A 60 1.60 23.54 -15.18
N ALA A 61 2.70 22.86 -14.86
CA ALA A 61 3.64 22.37 -15.86
C ALA A 61 3.27 20.95 -16.31
N THR A 62 3.75 20.54 -17.48
CA THR A 62 3.54 19.19 -18.02
C THR A 62 4.87 18.57 -18.44
N PHE A 63 5.11 17.33 -18.01
CA PHE A 63 6.06 16.44 -18.67
C PHE A 63 5.27 15.44 -19.52
N ASP A 64 5.54 15.45 -20.82
CA ASP A 64 4.86 14.62 -21.81
C ASP A 64 5.84 13.61 -22.40
N THR A 65 5.61 12.31 -22.24
CA THR A 65 6.49 11.27 -22.78
C THR A 65 6.27 11.01 -24.26
N GLY A 66 5.29 11.67 -24.89
CA GLY A 66 4.91 11.42 -26.27
C GLY A 66 4.33 10.01 -26.49
N GLY A 67 3.93 9.33 -25.41
CA GLY A 67 3.51 7.92 -25.43
C GLY A 67 4.65 6.92 -25.39
N ALA A 68 5.90 7.36 -25.29
CA ALA A 68 7.05 6.47 -25.07
C ALA A 68 7.17 6.07 -23.60
N SER A 69 7.81 4.92 -23.36
CA SER A 69 8.21 4.53 -22.00
C SER A 69 9.40 5.36 -21.53
N ALA A 70 9.36 5.77 -20.26
CA ALA A 70 10.41 6.56 -19.63
C ALA A 70 10.74 6.02 -18.24
N THR A 71 12.02 6.01 -17.90
CA THR A 71 12.49 5.73 -16.54
C THR A 71 13.13 6.99 -15.98
N VAL A 72 12.92 7.25 -14.69
CA VAL A 72 13.52 8.37 -13.95
C VAL A 72 14.03 7.90 -12.58
N GLY A 73 14.95 8.67 -12.00
CA GLY A 73 15.43 8.42 -10.64
C GLY A 73 14.30 8.52 -9.64
N SER A 74 13.54 9.62 -9.68
CA SER A 74 12.37 9.88 -8.85
C SER A 74 11.48 10.95 -9.48
N VAL A 75 10.25 11.11 -8.97
CA VAL A 75 9.28 12.10 -9.45
C VAL A 75 8.70 12.89 -8.27
N THR A 76 8.65 14.22 -8.42
CA THR A 76 8.04 15.13 -7.43
C THR A 76 7.31 16.29 -8.12
N GLY A 77 6.49 16.99 -7.35
CA GLY A 77 5.77 18.19 -7.80
C GLY A 77 4.27 17.99 -7.91
N ALA A 78 3.61 18.99 -8.52
CA ALA A 78 2.15 19.14 -8.54
C ALA A 78 1.60 19.34 -9.96
N GLY A 79 2.43 19.16 -10.99
CA GLY A 79 2.03 19.30 -12.40
C GLY A 79 1.46 18.01 -13.00
N ASN A 80 1.48 17.92 -14.32
CA ASN A 80 0.92 16.79 -15.05
C ASN A 80 2.03 15.92 -15.65
N LEU A 81 1.92 14.61 -15.47
CA LEU A 81 2.66 13.61 -16.25
C LEU A 81 1.71 13.05 -17.32
N ALA A 82 1.92 13.42 -18.57
CA ALA A 82 1.23 12.85 -19.71
C ALA A 82 2.07 11.69 -20.26
N ILE A 83 1.68 10.45 -19.94
CA ILE A 83 2.48 9.26 -20.28
C ILE A 83 1.99 8.53 -21.55
N GLY A 84 0.83 8.95 -22.09
CA GLY A 84 0.19 8.28 -23.22
C GLY A 84 0.01 6.79 -22.97
N GLY A 85 0.33 5.95 -23.96
CA GLY A 85 0.33 4.49 -23.83
C GLY A 85 1.66 3.89 -23.32
N GLY A 86 2.59 4.73 -22.86
CA GLY A 86 3.92 4.29 -22.41
C GLY A 86 3.94 3.84 -20.95
N VAL A 87 5.06 3.22 -20.56
CA VAL A 87 5.33 2.87 -19.16
C VAL A 87 6.18 3.98 -18.52
N PHE A 88 5.70 4.57 -17.44
CA PHE A 88 6.49 5.53 -16.65
C PHE A 88 7.00 4.87 -15.37
N THR A 89 8.32 4.75 -15.26
CA THR A 89 9.01 4.06 -14.17
C THR A 89 9.77 5.06 -13.29
N ALA A 90 9.53 5.05 -11.98
CA ALA A 90 10.17 5.97 -11.04
C ALA A 90 10.61 5.30 -9.73
N GLY A 91 11.59 5.91 -9.06
CA GLY A 91 12.10 5.49 -7.75
C GLY A 91 13.46 4.77 -7.80
N GLY A 92 14.10 4.71 -8.97
CA GLY A 92 15.43 4.08 -9.14
C GLY A 92 16.56 4.73 -8.32
N ASP A 93 16.37 5.95 -7.83
CA ASP A 93 17.32 6.62 -6.93
C ASP A 93 17.11 6.29 -5.43
N ASN A 94 16.14 5.44 -5.11
CA ASN A 94 15.75 5.00 -3.76
C ASN A 94 15.23 6.11 -2.84
N SER A 95 14.94 7.29 -3.36
CA SER A 95 14.40 8.39 -2.56
C SER A 95 12.93 8.19 -2.24
N SER A 96 12.52 8.58 -1.03
CA SER A 96 11.11 8.76 -0.72
C SER A 96 10.62 10.10 -1.27
N THR A 97 9.57 10.09 -2.08
CA THR A 97 9.11 11.24 -2.86
C THR A 97 7.60 11.39 -2.82
N HIS A 98 7.13 12.64 -2.95
CA HIS A 98 5.72 12.98 -2.97
C HIS A 98 5.37 13.69 -4.29
N PHE A 99 4.40 13.12 -5.02
CA PHE A 99 3.84 13.69 -6.23
C PHE A 99 2.35 13.95 -6.02
N SER A 100 1.98 15.23 -5.94
CA SER A 100 0.60 15.70 -5.78
C SER A 100 -0.06 16.09 -7.10
N GLY A 101 0.67 15.94 -8.19
CA GLY A 101 0.19 16.14 -9.54
C GLY A 101 -0.68 15.00 -10.06
N SER A 102 -1.07 15.09 -11.32
CA SER A 102 -1.81 14.02 -12.01
C SER A 102 -0.89 13.23 -12.94
N ILE A 103 -1.09 11.93 -13.03
CA ILE A 103 -0.50 11.07 -14.06
C ILE A 103 -1.64 10.56 -14.93
N GLY A 104 -1.58 10.81 -16.24
CA GLY A 104 -2.63 10.43 -17.18
C GLY A 104 -2.07 9.81 -18.46
N GLY A 105 -2.82 8.87 -19.03
CA GLY A 105 -2.47 8.21 -20.29
C GLY A 105 -3.29 6.95 -20.52
N THR A 106 -4.07 6.93 -21.60
CA THR A 106 -4.83 5.74 -22.00
C THR A 106 -3.88 4.64 -22.47
N GLY A 107 -4.05 3.44 -21.92
CA GLY A 107 -3.18 2.28 -22.08
C GLY A 107 -1.83 2.40 -21.37
N GLY A 108 -1.55 3.54 -20.72
CA GLY A 108 -0.28 3.78 -20.02
C GLY A 108 -0.27 3.15 -18.64
N SER A 109 0.92 2.84 -18.15
CA SER A 109 1.10 2.20 -16.83
C SER A 109 2.19 2.88 -16.01
N PHE A 110 2.08 2.81 -14.70
CA PHE A 110 3.08 3.32 -13.77
C PHE A 110 3.83 2.17 -13.08
N VAL A 111 5.16 2.31 -12.95
CA VAL A 111 5.99 1.36 -12.21
C VAL A 111 6.74 2.08 -11.11
N LYS A 112 6.49 1.68 -9.87
CA LYS A 112 7.28 2.06 -8.70
C LYS A 112 8.42 1.06 -8.51
N GLN A 113 9.65 1.53 -8.45
CA GLN A 113 10.84 0.73 -8.14
C GLN A 113 11.71 1.38 -7.05
N GLY A 114 12.80 0.70 -6.68
CA GLY A 114 13.72 1.13 -5.63
C GLY A 114 13.12 1.08 -4.22
N THR A 115 13.96 1.26 -3.20
CA THR A 115 13.59 0.98 -1.81
C THR A 115 12.77 2.07 -1.12
N GLY A 116 12.77 3.30 -1.66
CA GLY A 116 12.04 4.42 -1.09
C GLY A 116 10.52 4.31 -1.23
N THR A 117 9.80 5.27 -0.66
CA THR A 117 8.34 5.40 -0.80
C THR A 117 8.00 6.41 -1.88
N THR A 118 7.15 6.08 -2.86
CA THR A 118 6.52 7.10 -3.71
C THR A 118 5.09 7.30 -3.24
N THR A 119 4.78 8.52 -2.83
CA THR A 119 3.42 8.92 -2.47
C THR A 119 2.75 9.61 -3.66
N LEU A 120 1.62 9.08 -4.10
CA LEU A 120 0.75 9.68 -5.10
C LEU A 120 -0.49 10.24 -4.39
N SER A 121 -0.56 11.56 -4.25
CA SER A 121 -1.69 12.26 -3.58
C SER A 121 -2.66 12.95 -4.53
N GLY A 122 -2.31 13.04 -5.82
CA GLY A 122 -3.22 13.52 -6.86
C GLY A 122 -4.09 12.41 -7.47
N ALA A 123 -4.92 12.79 -8.45
CA ALA A 123 -5.73 11.86 -9.22
C ALA A 123 -4.93 11.31 -10.42
N ASN A 124 -4.74 9.99 -10.44
CA ASN A 124 -4.01 9.30 -11.50
C ASN A 124 -4.98 8.51 -12.37
N THR A 125 -5.07 8.89 -13.64
CA THR A 125 -6.11 8.46 -14.58
C THR A 125 -5.60 7.53 -15.68
N TYR A 126 -4.34 7.10 -15.62
CA TYR A 126 -3.86 6.00 -16.46
C TYR A 126 -4.55 4.69 -16.08
N ASP A 127 -4.83 3.86 -17.08
CA ASP A 127 -5.68 2.67 -16.96
C ASP A 127 -4.95 1.35 -17.29
N GLY A 128 -3.70 1.40 -17.78
CA GLY A 128 -2.85 0.23 -18.00
C GLY A 128 -2.36 -0.43 -16.70
N GLY A 129 -2.67 0.16 -15.54
CA GLY A 129 -2.37 -0.36 -14.21
C GLY A 129 -1.05 0.12 -13.62
N THR A 130 -0.81 -0.33 -12.40
CA THR A 130 0.36 0.02 -11.59
C THR A 130 1.09 -1.23 -11.15
N THR A 131 2.41 -1.22 -11.25
CA THR A 131 3.26 -2.25 -10.65
C THR A 131 4.12 -1.66 -9.54
N VAL A 132 4.05 -2.22 -8.34
CA VAL A 132 4.98 -1.93 -7.25
C VAL A 132 6.05 -3.00 -7.26
N SER A 133 7.18 -2.70 -7.89
CA SER A 133 8.30 -3.63 -8.06
C SER A 133 9.17 -3.75 -6.81
N SER A 134 9.30 -2.67 -6.03
CA SER A 134 10.06 -2.63 -4.78
C SER A 134 9.71 -1.38 -3.95
N GLY A 135 10.03 -1.41 -2.66
CA GLY A 135 9.71 -0.35 -1.71
C GLY A 135 8.21 -0.19 -1.52
N LYS A 136 7.77 1.02 -1.16
CA LYS A 136 6.35 1.32 -0.91
C LYS A 136 5.76 2.26 -1.97
N LEU A 137 4.55 1.95 -2.43
CA LEU A 137 3.67 2.91 -3.09
C LEU A 137 2.60 3.34 -2.07
N ALA A 138 2.59 4.60 -1.68
CA ALA A 138 1.52 5.17 -0.86
C ALA A 138 0.51 5.87 -1.78
N VAL A 139 -0.70 5.34 -1.87
CA VAL A 139 -1.83 5.93 -2.59
C VAL A 139 -2.61 6.80 -1.61
N ASP A 140 -2.36 8.10 -1.62
CA ASP A 140 -3.06 9.10 -0.79
C ASP A 140 -4.08 9.92 -1.60
N GLY A 141 -4.07 9.77 -2.92
CA GLY A 141 -5.04 10.32 -3.85
C GLY A 141 -5.86 9.21 -4.50
N ALA A 142 -5.82 9.12 -5.83
CA ALA A 142 -6.53 8.06 -6.55
C ALA A 142 -5.65 7.42 -7.64
N VAL A 143 -5.79 6.11 -7.83
CA VAL A 143 -5.26 5.33 -8.96
C VAL A 143 -6.42 4.61 -9.64
N ALA A 144 -6.62 4.83 -10.93
CA ALA A 144 -7.76 4.30 -11.66
C ALA A 144 -7.67 2.80 -12.00
N GLY A 145 -6.46 2.29 -12.24
CA GLY A 145 -6.24 0.90 -12.66
C GLY A 145 -5.98 -0.08 -11.51
N ASN A 146 -5.72 -1.33 -11.88
CA ASN A 146 -5.27 -2.38 -10.96
C ASN A 146 -3.87 -2.07 -10.42
N VAL A 147 -3.57 -2.55 -9.21
CA VAL A 147 -2.24 -2.49 -8.62
C VAL A 147 -1.72 -3.90 -8.42
N VAL A 148 -0.56 -4.22 -8.98
CA VAL A 148 0.16 -5.46 -8.75
C VAL A 148 1.36 -5.20 -7.85
N VAL A 149 1.40 -5.87 -6.69
CA VAL A 149 2.45 -5.73 -5.70
C VAL A 149 3.38 -6.95 -5.79
N ASN A 150 4.64 -6.71 -6.15
CA ASN A 150 5.63 -7.78 -6.25
C ASN A 150 6.13 -8.23 -4.87
N PRO A 151 6.71 -9.44 -4.75
CA PRO A 151 7.31 -9.91 -3.50
C PRO A 151 8.28 -8.89 -2.90
N GLY A 152 8.12 -8.61 -1.60
CA GLY A 152 8.95 -7.64 -0.87
C GLY A 152 8.64 -6.16 -1.15
N ALA A 153 7.62 -5.86 -1.95
CA ALA A 153 7.08 -4.52 -2.13
C ALA A 153 5.78 -4.34 -1.32
N GLU A 154 5.36 -3.09 -1.15
CA GLU A 154 4.16 -2.73 -0.39
C GLU A 154 3.31 -1.69 -1.14
N VAL A 155 2.00 -1.88 -1.13
CA VAL A 155 1.04 -0.80 -1.39
C VAL A 155 0.36 -0.40 -0.07
N GLY A 156 0.19 0.91 0.13
CA GLY A 156 -0.51 1.48 1.26
C GLY A 156 -1.09 2.85 0.93
N GLY A 157 -1.16 3.73 1.93
CA GLY A 157 -1.75 5.06 1.82
C GLY A 157 -3.23 5.08 2.22
N HIS A 158 -3.83 6.26 2.20
CA HIS A 158 -5.20 6.47 2.69
C HIS A 158 -6.19 6.96 1.62
N GLY A 159 -5.86 6.70 0.35
CA GLY A 159 -6.63 7.09 -0.83
C GLY A 159 -7.41 5.92 -1.44
N THR A 160 -7.54 5.95 -2.77
CA THR A 160 -8.37 4.98 -3.52
C THR A 160 -7.60 4.31 -4.64
N VAL A 161 -7.66 2.99 -4.69
CA VAL A 161 -7.33 2.14 -5.85
C VAL A 161 -8.65 1.68 -6.47
N ALA A 162 -9.08 2.27 -7.58
CA ALA A 162 -10.38 1.93 -8.16
C ALA A 162 -10.45 0.48 -8.68
N GLY A 163 -9.30 -0.09 -9.07
CA GLY A 163 -9.18 -1.47 -9.52
C GLY A 163 -8.94 -2.49 -8.41
N THR A 164 -8.43 -3.64 -8.82
CA THR A 164 -8.04 -4.74 -7.92
C THR A 164 -6.60 -4.59 -7.46
N ILE A 165 -6.33 -4.83 -6.17
CA ILE A 165 -4.97 -5.01 -5.65
C ILE A 165 -4.63 -6.50 -5.69
N GLY A 166 -3.53 -6.88 -6.34
CA GLY A 166 -3.11 -8.28 -6.46
C GLY A 166 -1.60 -8.47 -6.32
N GLY A 167 -1.13 -9.70 -6.52
CA GLY A 167 0.29 -10.06 -6.49
C GLY A 167 0.67 -10.86 -5.25
N ALA A 168 1.92 -10.71 -4.83
CA ALA A 168 2.57 -11.52 -3.78
C ALA A 168 3.36 -10.68 -2.78
N GLY A 169 3.17 -9.36 -2.79
CA GLY A 169 3.72 -8.43 -1.82
C GLY A 169 2.77 -8.15 -0.67
N SER A 170 2.95 -6.99 -0.05
CA SER A 170 2.18 -6.57 1.12
C SER A 170 1.17 -5.48 0.79
N VAL A 171 0.04 -5.51 1.49
CA VAL A 171 -0.96 -4.43 1.54
C VAL A 171 -1.01 -3.91 2.97
N GLY A 172 -0.61 -2.66 3.17
CA GLY A 172 -0.61 -1.99 4.47
C GLY A 172 -1.40 -0.69 4.40
N PRO A 173 -2.71 -0.69 4.69
CA PRO A 173 -3.53 0.51 4.64
C PRO A 173 -2.97 1.68 5.46
N GLY A 174 -3.35 2.89 5.06
CA GLY A 174 -2.88 4.13 5.63
C GLY A 174 -1.41 4.47 5.29
N ASN A 175 -0.99 5.64 5.79
CA ASN A 175 0.41 5.83 6.17
C ASN A 175 0.69 5.25 7.58
N SER A 176 -0.21 4.32 7.95
CA SER A 176 -0.46 3.61 9.19
C SER A 176 -0.49 4.45 10.49
N PRO A 177 -1.63 4.47 11.22
CA PRO A 177 -2.92 3.91 10.81
C PRO A 177 -3.65 4.70 9.70
N GLY A 178 -4.57 4.06 8.97
CA GLY A 178 -5.48 4.73 8.03
C GLY A 178 -6.35 3.81 7.17
N ILE A 179 -7.25 4.39 6.39
CA ILE A 179 -8.17 3.63 5.51
C ILE A 179 -7.70 3.70 4.06
N LEU A 180 -7.37 2.56 3.45
CA LEU A 180 -7.14 2.42 2.01
C LEU A 180 -8.40 1.84 1.37
N THR A 181 -8.96 2.52 0.38
CA THR A 181 -10.08 1.98 -0.41
C THR A 181 -9.56 1.27 -1.65
N ALA A 182 -10.08 0.09 -1.94
CA ALA A 182 -9.82 -0.66 -3.16
C ALA A 182 -11.13 -1.23 -3.75
N GLY A 183 -11.17 -1.45 -5.06
CA GLY A 183 -12.27 -2.15 -5.70
C GLY A 183 -12.42 -3.58 -5.15
N ALA A 184 -11.34 -4.34 -5.25
CA ALA A 184 -11.25 -5.70 -4.76
C ALA A 184 -9.80 -6.05 -4.43
N THR A 185 -9.60 -7.22 -3.85
CA THR A 185 -8.29 -7.86 -3.76
C THR A 185 -8.25 -9.18 -4.54
N ASP A 186 -7.10 -9.46 -5.16
CA ASP A 186 -6.74 -10.74 -5.76
C ASP A 186 -5.65 -11.42 -4.93
N PRO A 187 -6.04 -12.27 -3.96
CA PRO A 187 -5.11 -12.92 -3.05
C PRO A 187 -4.38 -14.11 -3.68
N SER A 188 -4.68 -14.50 -4.92
CA SER A 188 -4.19 -15.76 -5.53
C SER A 188 -2.66 -15.87 -5.62
N GLY A 189 -1.94 -14.74 -5.58
CA GLY A 189 -0.48 -14.70 -5.55
C GLY A 189 0.14 -14.82 -4.16
N GLY A 190 -0.64 -14.94 -3.09
CA GLY A 190 -0.12 -15.02 -1.71
C GLY A 190 0.13 -13.66 -1.07
N LEU A 191 -0.76 -12.68 -1.28
CA LEU A 191 -0.68 -11.38 -0.61
C LEU A 191 -0.57 -11.51 0.92
N THR A 192 0.23 -10.63 1.50
CA THR A 192 0.26 -10.36 2.95
C THR A 192 -0.51 -9.08 3.24
N TYR A 193 -1.39 -9.10 4.24
CA TYR A 193 -2.14 -7.94 4.70
C TYR A 193 -1.66 -7.54 6.08
N ASN A 194 -1.27 -6.28 6.25
CA ASN A 194 -0.75 -5.75 7.50
C ASN A 194 -1.69 -4.66 8.01
N PHE A 195 -2.24 -4.86 9.20
CA PHE A 195 -3.18 -3.93 9.82
C PHE A 195 -2.67 -3.48 11.19
N GLU A 196 -2.40 -2.19 11.34
CA GLU A 196 -2.15 -1.53 12.62
C GLU A 196 -3.46 -1.06 13.27
N LEU A 197 -3.84 -1.67 14.40
CA LEU A 197 -5.02 -1.28 15.17
C LEU A 197 -4.54 -0.60 16.46
N ALA A 198 -4.43 0.74 16.41
CA ALA A 198 -3.86 1.51 17.50
C ALA A 198 -4.90 2.02 18.52
N LEU A 199 -6.17 2.16 18.13
CA LEU A 199 -7.24 2.69 19.00
C LEU A 199 -8.34 1.64 19.24
N PRO A 200 -8.74 1.38 20.50
CA PRO A 200 -9.88 0.51 20.78
C PRO A 200 -11.18 1.03 20.14
N GLY A 201 -12.01 0.11 19.67
CA GLY A 201 -13.27 0.40 18.98
C GLY A 201 -13.12 0.69 17.48
N ALA A 202 -14.14 1.36 16.93
CA ALA A 202 -14.28 1.59 15.50
C ALA A 202 -13.27 2.61 14.93
N PRO A 203 -12.82 2.40 13.68
CA PRO A 203 -12.16 3.40 12.84
C PRO A 203 -12.96 4.71 12.69
N ILE A 204 -12.27 5.79 12.27
CA ILE A 204 -12.96 7.02 11.83
C ILE A 204 -13.25 6.89 10.33
N TRP A 205 -14.41 6.29 9.99
CA TRP A 205 -14.80 6.00 8.60
C TRP A 205 -14.77 7.22 7.67
N SER A 206 -15.18 8.39 8.17
CA SER A 206 -15.28 9.64 7.41
C SER A 206 -13.97 10.40 7.22
N ASN A 207 -12.88 9.91 7.80
CA ASN A 207 -11.56 10.50 7.62
C ASN A 207 -10.50 9.41 7.54
N ALA A 208 -10.27 8.93 6.33
CA ALA A 208 -9.32 7.88 6.03
C ALA A 208 -7.92 8.11 6.61
N ALA A 209 -7.42 9.35 6.54
CA ALA A 209 -6.09 9.73 7.05
C ALA A 209 -6.02 9.84 8.58
N ALA A 210 -7.15 10.10 9.23
CA ALA A 210 -7.23 10.27 10.69
C ALA A 210 -7.73 9.03 11.42
N SER A 211 -8.13 7.98 10.70
CA SER A 211 -8.52 6.72 11.30
C SER A 211 -7.38 6.17 12.15
N GLY A 212 -7.68 5.86 13.42
CA GLY A 212 -6.68 5.31 14.34
C GLY A 212 -6.43 3.82 14.18
N ASN A 213 -7.14 3.16 13.27
CA ASN A 213 -6.99 1.75 12.92
C ASN A 213 -6.91 1.62 11.40
N ASP A 214 -6.08 0.67 10.95
CA ASP A 214 -5.98 0.32 9.54
C ASP A 214 -7.24 -0.37 9.06
N VAL A 215 -7.71 0.08 7.90
CA VAL A 215 -8.84 -0.53 7.19
C VAL A 215 -8.50 -0.66 5.70
N LEU A 216 -8.64 -1.86 5.15
CA LEU A 216 -8.74 -2.08 3.72
C LEU A 216 -10.22 -2.15 3.34
N HIS A 217 -10.75 -1.05 2.84
CA HIS A 217 -12.14 -0.95 2.39
C HIS A 217 -12.28 -1.48 0.97
N LEU A 218 -12.93 -2.64 0.81
CA LEU A 218 -13.20 -3.30 -0.46
C LEU A 218 -14.62 -2.97 -0.92
N ASN A 219 -14.74 -2.10 -1.92
CA ASN A 219 -16.02 -1.48 -2.28
C ASN A 219 -16.76 -2.12 -3.47
N SER A 220 -16.25 -3.21 -4.05
CA SER A 220 -16.95 -3.96 -5.09
C SER A 220 -17.90 -5.02 -4.53
N GLY A 221 -18.87 -5.46 -5.35
CA GLY A 221 -19.76 -6.59 -5.02
C GLY A 221 -19.08 -7.96 -5.03
N ALA A 222 -17.81 -8.04 -5.46
CA ALA A 222 -16.97 -9.23 -5.41
C ALA A 222 -15.61 -8.85 -4.79
N PRO A 223 -15.58 -8.57 -3.47
CA PRO A 223 -14.44 -7.92 -2.81
C PRO A 223 -13.16 -8.77 -2.84
N PHE A 224 -13.29 -10.09 -2.96
CA PHE A 224 -12.20 -11.03 -3.16
C PHE A 224 -12.40 -11.77 -4.48
N THR A 225 -11.40 -11.82 -5.36
CA THR A 225 -11.50 -12.60 -6.61
C THR A 225 -11.45 -14.11 -6.36
N SER A 226 -10.88 -14.51 -5.22
CA SER A 226 -10.92 -15.86 -4.64
C SER A 226 -10.80 -15.76 -3.12
N ALA A 227 -11.23 -16.78 -2.39
CA ALA A 227 -10.95 -16.88 -0.96
C ALA A 227 -9.42 -16.91 -0.72
N LEU A 228 -8.99 -16.33 0.40
CA LEU A 228 -7.63 -16.46 0.91
C LEU A 228 -7.38 -17.92 1.29
N THR A 229 -6.12 -18.31 1.21
CA THR A 229 -5.63 -19.65 1.54
C THR A 229 -4.51 -19.54 2.58
N ALA A 230 -3.98 -20.67 3.03
CA ALA A 230 -2.82 -20.69 3.94
C ALA A 230 -1.53 -20.09 3.32
N GLY A 231 -1.53 -19.78 2.01
CA GLY A 231 -0.47 -19.00 1.36
C GLY A 231 -0.59 -17.49 1.54
N ASN A 232 -1.71 -17.01 2.09
CA ASN A 232 -1.96 -15.62 2.43
C ASN A 232 -1.71 -15.40 3.92
N VAL A 233 -1.15 -14.25 4.26
CA VAL A 233 -0.87 -13.88 5.65
C VAL A 233 -1.69 -12.65 6.02
N ILE A 234 -2.29 -12.65 7.21
CA ILE A 234 -2.91 -11.47 7.82
C ILE A 234 -2.20 -11.19 9.14
N ASN A 235 -1.57 -10.03 9.24
CA ASN A 235 -0.90 -9.57 10.45
C ASN A 235 -1.71 -8.44 11.09
N PHE A 236 -2.08 -8.61 12.36
CA PHE A 236 -2.66 -7.56 13.18
C PHE A 236 -1.63 -7.05 14.19
N TYR A 237 -1.29 -5.78 14.12
CA TYR A 237 -0.39 -5.07 15.02
C TYR A 237 -1.22 -4.23 16.00
N LEU A 238 -1.26 -4.64 17.27
CA LEU A 238 -2.20 -4.13 18.27
C LEU A 238 -1.47 -3.25 19.31
N ALA A 239 -2.00 -2.07 19.63
CA ALA A 239 -1.31 -1.12 20.51
C ALA A 239 -1.29 -1.50 22.01
N ALA A 240 -2.31 -2.21 22.52
CA ALA A 240 -2.40 -2.58 23.93
C ALA A 240 -3.41 -3.72 24.17
N GLY A 241 -3.35 -4.37 25.33
CA GLY A 241 -4.36 -5.33 25.79
C GLY A 241 -4.59 -5.22 27.30
N PRO A 242 -5.72 -5.71 27.85
CA PRO A 242 -6.89 -6.30 27.18
C PRO A 242 -7.85 -5.23 26.62
N GLN A 243 -8.17 -5.32 25.33
CA GLN A 243 -8.95 -4.33 24.57
C GLN A 243 -9.67 -4.99 23.38
N THR A 244 -10.66 -4.30 22.82
CA THR A 244 -11.33 -4.66 21.55
C THR A 244 -11.01 -3.62 20.50
N TYR A 245 -10.60 -4.08 19.32
CA TYR A 245 -10.27 -3.27 18.16
C TYR A 245 -11.20 -3.62 17.02
N GLU A 246 -11.60 -2.64 16.21
CA GLU A 246 -12.26 -2.87 14.93
C GLU A 246 -11.41 -2.27 13.80
N GLY A 247 -11.34 -2.98 12.69
CA GLY A 247 -10.52 -2.63 11.54
C GLY A 247 -10.26 -3.86 10.68
N GLY A 248 -9.14 -3.89 9.96
CA GLY A 248 -8.85 -4.99 9.04
C GLY A 248 -9.47 -4.76 7.66
N PHE A 249 -10.06 -5.78 7.06
CA PHE A 249 -10.92 -5.63 5.90
C PHE A 249 -12.27 -5.01 6.28
N PHE A 250 -12.80 -4.20 5.36
CA PHE A 250 -14.19 -3.80 5.35
C PHE A 250 -14.80 -4.17 4.00
N VAL A 251 -15.96 -4.83 3.99
CA VAL A 251 -16.71 -5.13 2.76
C VAL A 251 -18.09 -4.48 2.79
N ASN A 252 -18.52 -3.97 1.64
CA ASN A 252 -19.84 -3.36 1.48
C ASN A 252 -20.96 -4.43 1.45
N GLY A 253 -22.12 -4.09 2.04
CA GLY A 253 -23.38 -4.83 1.92
C GLY A 253 -23.82 -5.57 3.18
N ASP A 254 -25.05 -6.09 3.15
CA ASP A 254 -25.72 -6.68 4.33
C ASP A 254 -25.28 -8.12 4.63
N THR A 255 -24.50 -8.75 3.76
CA THR A 255 -24.03 -10.13 3.91
C THR A 255 -22.55 -10.14 4.27
N ASP A 256 -22.20 -10.91 5.30
CA ASP A 256 -20.81 -11.13 5.68
C ASP A 256 -20.09 -11.96 4.61
N LEU A 257 -19.33 -11.27 3.75
CA LEU A 257 -18.43 -11.89 2.78
C LEU A 257 -17.04 -12.14 3.37
N LEU A 258 -16.70 -11.60 4.54
CA LEU A 258 -15.38 -11.78 5.15
C LEU A 258 -15.20 -13.19 5.68
N SER A 259 -16.14 -13.68 6.51
CA SER A 259 -15.99 -14.98 7.20
C SER A 259 -15.66 -16.14 6.27
N ALA A 260 -16.27 -16.19 5.08
CA ALA A 260 -16.03 -17.26 4.12
C ALA A 260 -14.75 -17.06 3.30
N ASN A 261 -14.29 -15.82 3.12
CA ASN A 261 -13.15 -15.50 2.26
C ASN A 261 -11.82 -15.45 3.01
N ILE A 262 -11.80 -15.23 4.32
CA ILE A 262 -10.55 -15.12 5.09
C ILE A 262 -10.27 -16.32 6.01
N ALA A 263 -11.19 -17.28 6.13
CA ALA A 263 -11.13 -18.37 7.11
C ALA A 263 -9.87 -19.24 7.03
N ASP A 264 -9.29 -19.42 5.83
CA ASP A 264 -8.15 -20.30 5.61
C ASP A 264 -6.81 -19.55 5.58
N ALA A 265 -6.79 -18.23 5.81
CA ALA A 265 -5.57 -17.43 5.86
C ALA A 265 -4.70 -17.79 7.08
N ASP A 266 -3.38 -17.58 6.97
CA ASP A 266 -2.49 -17.63 8.13
C ASP A 266 -2.56 -16.29 8.88
N ILE A 267 -3.11 -16.30 10.10
CA ILE A 267 -3.39 -15.06 10.85
C ILE A 267 -2.46 -14.95 12.05
N HIS A 268 -1.78 -13.82 12.15
CA HIS A 268 -0.89 -13.47 13.24
C HIS A 268 -1.37 -12.24 14.00
N TYR A 269 -1.18 -12.25 15.32
CA TYR A 269 -1.43 -11.13 16.19
C TYR A 269 -0.14 -10.74 16.89
N TYR A 270 0.18 -9.46 16.87
CA TYR A 270 1.34 -8.87 17.50
C TYR A 270 0.89 -7.79 18.47
N LEU A 271 1.47 -7.75 19.66
CA LEU A 271 1.19 -6.74 20.67
C LEU A 271 2.39 -5.80 20.77
N LEU A 272 2.13 -4.50 20.82
CA LEU A 272 3.16 -3.47 20.92
C LEU A 272 4.04 -3.70 22.15
N ASP A 273 5.35 -3.78 21.93
CA ASP A 273 6.40 -3.78 22.95
C ASP A 273 7.49 -2.78 22.54
N ASN A 274 7.30 -1.53 22.95
CA ASN A 274 8.13 -0.38 22.58
C ASN A 274 9.59 -0.43 23.08
N ALA A 275 10.04 -1.53 23.70
CA ALA A 275 11.38 -1.63 24.26
C ALA A 275 12.20 -2.82 23.78
N ASN A 276 11.59 -3.96 23.41
CA ASN A 276 12.33 -5.19 23.05
C ASN A 276 11.58 -6.10 22.06
N GLY A 277 10.62 -5.57 21.30
CA GLY A 277 9.81 -6.40 20.41
C GLY A 277 10.64 -7.10 19.35
N THR A 278 10.28 -8.34 19.04
CA THR A 278 10.99 -9.19 18.08
C THR A 278 10.58 -8.95 16.62
N VAL A 279 9.53 -8.16 16.39
CA VAL A 279 8.99 -7.81 15.07
C VAL A 279 8.89 -6.30 14.95
N SER A 280 9.54 -5.71 13.94
CA SER A 280 9.43 -4.28 13.65
C SER A 280 8.38 -4.02 12.57
N TYR A 281 7.49 -3.06 12.81
CA TYR A 281 6.51 -2.60 11.82
C TYR A 281 6.26 -1.10 12.01
N ASN A 282 6.33 -0.33 10.92
CA ASN A 282 6.14 1.14 10.91
C ASN A 282 6.93 1.93 11.98
N GLY A 283 8.12 1.46 12.34
CA GLY A 283 8.98 2.10 13.34
C GLY A 283 8.64 1.76 14.79
N ASN A 284 7.61 0.95 15.01
CA ASN A 284 7.26 0.36 16.30
C ASN A 284 7.83 -1.07 16.39
N GLU A 285 8.01 -1.54 17.62
CA GLU A 285 8.41 -2.91 17.93
C GLU A 285 7.25 -3.65 18.58
N TYR A 286 7.03 -4.90 18.16
CA TYR A 286 5.95 -5.76 18.63
C TYR A 286 6.47 -7.15 18.94
N ASP A 287 5.74 -7.86 19.80
CA ASP A 287 5.94 -9.28 20.06
C ASP A 287 4.73 -10.11 19.62
N PRO A 288 4.95 -11.36 19.16
CA PRO A 288 3.87 -12.29 18.92
C PRO A 288 2.99 -12.45 20.17
N LEU A 289 1.69 -12.26 20.01
CA LEU A 289 0.73 -12.39 21.11
C LEU A 289 0.39 -13.87 21.33
N PHE A 290 0.83 -14.42 22.46
CA PHE A 290 0.57 -15.82 22.85
C PHE A 290 -0.67 -16.02 23.75
N GLY A 291 -1.36 -14.93 24.10
CA GLY A 291 -2.58 -14.96 24.90
C GLY A 291 -3.82 -15.37 24.11
N THR A 292 -4.99 -15.34 24.76
CA THR A 292 -6.26 -15.63 24.06
C THR A 292 -6.70 -14.39 23.29
N VAL A 293 -6.76 -14.51 21.96
CA VAL A 293 -7.38 -13.54 21.05
C VAL A 293 -8.65 -14.15 20.49
N THR A 294 -9.74 -13.38 20.52
CA THR A 294 -10.95 -13.74 19.79
C THR A 294 -11.12 -12.77 18.63
N ALA A 295 -11.29 -13.30 17.42
CA ALA A 295 -11.62 -12.53 16.23
C ALA A 295 -13.00 -12.92 15.71
N SER A 296 -13.74 -11.94 15.23
CA SER A 296 -15.07 -12.10 14.63
C SER A 296 -15.30 -11.03 13.57
N THR A 297 -16.23 -11.26 12.67
CA THR A 297 -16.78 -10.24 11.78
C THR A 297 -17.99 -9.60 12.46
N VAL A 298 -18.12 -8.27 12.36
CA VAL A 298 -19.22 -7.52 12.95
C VAL A 298 -19.88 -6.61 11.91
N PRO A 299 -21.21 -6.47 11.94
CA PRO A 299 -21.91 -5.57 11.02
C PRO A 299 -21.68 -4.12 11.44
N VAL A 300 -21.48 -3.25 10.45
CA VAL A 300 -21.32 -1.81 10.62
C VAL A 300 -22.43 -1.13 9.81
N ALA A 301 -23.31 -0.40 10.49
CA ALA A 301 -24.35 0.38 9.85
C ALA A 301 -23.87 1.82 9.62
N GLY A 302 -24.03 2.33 8.41
CA GLY A 302 -23.77 3.72 8.06
C GLY A 302 -22.31 4.16 8.17
N ALA A 303 -21.36 3.32 7.77
CA ALA A 303 -19.96 3.73 7.63
C ALA A 303 -19.85 4.78 6.52
N ASP A 304 -19.46 6.00 6.88
CA ASP A 304 -19.44 7.16 5.97
C ASP A 304 -18.07 7.33 5.32
N PHE A 305 -17.76 6.56 4.29
CA PHE A 305 -16.49 6.68 3.56
C PHE A 305 -16.51 7.85 2.57
N ALA A 306 -15.35 8.20 2.00
CA ALA A 306 -15.23 9.27 1.01
C ALA A 306 -16.03 9.00 -0.28
N ASP A 307 -16.29 7.73 -0.61
CA ASP A 307 -17.12 7.31 -1.75
C ASP A 307 -18.61 7.17 -1.41
N GLY A 308 -18.98 7.39 -0.14
CA GLY A 308 -20.36 7.46 0.34
C GLY A 308 -20.60 6.66 1.62
N THR A 309 -21.81 6.80 2.15
CA THR A 309 -22.27 6.04 3.31
C THR A 309 -22.74 4.65 2.91
N VAL A 310 -22.21 3.62 3.56
CA VAL A 310 -22.52 2.21 3.28
C VAL A 310 -22.74 1.41 4.57
N ASP A 311 -23.64 0.44 4.50
CA ASP A 311 -23.68 -0.65 5.47
C ASP A 311 -22.67 -1.73 5.02
N GLY A 312 -22.04 -2.42 5.97
CA GLY A 312 -21.01 -3.39 5.67
C GLY A 312 -20.59 -4.25 6.85
N TRP A 313 -19.45 -4.92 6.70
CA TRP A 313 -18.86 -5.80 7.70
C TRP A 313 -17.38 -5.52 7.86
N THR A 314 -16.88 -5.51 9.09
CA THR A 314 -15.46 -5.34 9.43
C THR A 314 -15.01 -6.44 10.39
N GLU A 315 -13.70 -6.70 10.49
CA GLU A 315 -13.20 -7.52 11.60
C GLU A 315 -13.20 -6.76 12.93
N GLN A 316 -13.43 -7.53 13.99
CA GLN A 316 -13.25 -7.15 15.38
C GLN A 316 -12.28 -8.13 16.04
N VAL A 317 -11.25 -7.60 16.68
CA VAL A 317 -10.21 -8.36 17.38
C VAL A 317 -10.24 -7.98 18.86
N THR A 318 -10.48 -8.95 19.73
CA THR A 318 -10.50 -8.76 21.18
C THR A 318 -9.37 -9.54 21.84
N ILE A 319 -8.52 -8.82 22.59
CA ILE A 319 -7.51 -9.41 23.46
C ILE A 319 -8.16 -9.70 24.81
N VAL A 320 -8.25 -10.97 25.18
CA VAL A 320 -8.88 -11.39 26.43
C VAL A 320 -7.85 -11.31 27.57
N PRO A 321 -8.21 -10.77 28.75
CA PRO A 321 -7.32 -10.79 29.91
C PRO A 321 -6.96 -12.23 30.28
N GLU A 322 -5.68 -12.49 30.58
CA GLU A 322 -5.30 -13.76 31.22
C GLU A 322 -6.07 -13.91 32.53
N PRO A 323 -6.67 -15.09 32.82
CA PRO A 323 -7.39 -15.30 34.05
C PRO A 323 -6.44 -15.03 35.22
N SER A 324 -6.84 -14.18 36.16
CA SER A 324 -6.00 -13.87 37.31
C SER A 324 -5.62 -15.16 38.03
N THR A 325 -4.33 -15.31 38.34
CA THR A 325 -3.76 -16.50 38.99
C THR A 325 -4.43 -16.85 40.34
N GLY A 326 -5.29 -15.98 40.86
CA GLY A 326 -6.11 -16.18 42.06
C GLY A 326 -7.40 -16.99 41.86
N GLY A 327 -7.78 -17.34 40.62
CA GLY A 327 -8.95 -18.18 40.33
C GLY A 327 -8.66 -19.68 40.21
N LEU A 328 -7.39 -20.10 40.20
CA LEU A 328 -6.99 -21.50 40.04
C LEU A 328 -6.62 -22.16 41.38
N LEU A 329 -7.54 -22.10 42.35
CA LEU A 329 -7.58 -23.08 43.43
C LEU A 329 -9.04 -23.51 43.65
N ILE A 330 -9.25 -24.83 43.56
CA ILE A 330 -10.48 -25.60 43.80
C ILE A 330 -11.37 -25.80 42.58
N LEU A 331 -11.03 -26.81 41.79
CA LEU A 331 -11.97 -27.89 41.43
C LEU A 331 -11.17 -29.17 41.22
N GLY A 332 -11.09 -29.98 42.27
CA GLY A 332 -10.66 -31.36 42.16
C GLY A 332 -11.64 -32.14 41.28
N ALA A 333 -11.08 -33.05 40.49
CA ALA A 333 -11.75 -34.19 39.87
C ALA A 333 -12.99 -33.91 39.00
N CYS A 334 -12.78 -33.55 37.74
CA CYS A 334 -13.45 -34.21 36.60
C CYS A 334 -12.68 -33.89 35.31
N GLY A 335 -12.41 -34.92 34.51
CA GLY A 335 -11.49 -34.86 33.39
C GLY A 335 -11.95 -33.90 32.28
N PHE A 336 -11.12 -32.90 31.99
CA PHE A 336 -11.07 -32.25 30.69
C PHE A 336 -9.63 -32.26 30.21
N MET A 337 -9.44 -32.83 29.02
CA MET A 337 -8.16 -33.16 28.44
C MET A 337 -7.53 -31.89 27.84
N LEU A 338 -6.53 -31.30 28.51
CA LEU A 338 -5.67 -30.26 27.93
C LEU A 338 -4.70 -30.91 26.95
N LEU A 339 -4.89 -30.74 25.64
CA LEU A 339 -3.84 -31.05 24.67
C LEU A 339 -2.78 -29.94 24.68
N LYS A 340 -1.75 -30.09 25.51
CA LYS A 340 -0.46 -29.40 25.30
C LYS A 340 0.28 -30.10 24.15
N ARG A 341 0.20 -29.55 22.94
CA ARG A 341 1.09 -29.96 21.85
C ARG A 341 2.44 -29.26 22.07
N ARG A 342 3.45 -29.99 22.56
CA ARG A 342 4.85 -29.53 22.53
C ARG A 342 5.42 -29.78 21.12
N PRO A 343 6.19 -28.85 20.53
CA PRO A 343 6.97 -29.15 19.35
C PRO A 343 8.10 -30.11 19.74
N LYS A 344 8.32 -31.16 18.94
CA LYS A 344 9.51 -32.00 19.06
C LYS A 344 10.70 -31.22 18.51
N VAL A 345 11.61 -30.83 19.41
CA VAL A 345 12.98 -30.46 19.05
C VAL A 345 13.67 -31.72 18.52
N GLY A 346 13.96 -31.75 17.22
CA GLY A 346 14.85 -32.75 16.64
C GLY A 346 16.28 -32.42 17.05
N GLN A 347 16.82 -33.19 17.99
CA GLN A 347 18.26 -33.21 18.21
C GLN A 347 18.93 -33.90 17.02
N LEU A 348 19.76 -33.16 16.29
CA LEU A 348 20.84 -33.74 15.50
C LEU A 348 21.99 -34.03 16.48
N GLN A 349 22.20 -35.30 16.80
CA GLN A 349 23.51 -35.80 17.25
C GLN A 349 24.17 -36.46 16.05
N GLY A 350 25.37 -36.00 15.73
CA GLY A 350 26.21 -36.58 14.70
C GLY A 350 26.80 -37.92 15.11
N ASN A 351 27.15 -38.69 14.09
CA ASN A 351 28.42 -39.41 13.95
C ASN A 351 28.82 -39.31 12.47
#